data_AF-A0A4R8T8A6-F1
#
_entry.id   AF-A0A4R8T8A6-F1
#
_cell.length_a   1.000
_cell.length_b   1.000
_cell.length_c   1.000
_cell.angle_alpha   90.00
_cell.angle_beta   90.00
_cell.angle_gamma   90.00
#
_symmetry.space_group_name_H-M   'P 1'
#
loop_
_entity.id
_entity.type
_entity.pdbx_description
1 polymer ?
#
loop_
_entity_poly.entity_id
_entity_poly.type
_entity_poly.pdbx_seq_one_letter_code
_entity_poly.pdbx_strand_id
1 'polypeptide(L)'
;MDARCQCGAVAFKTPLEKPLRLYICHCEECKRQTGSAFGTSAIFPKFQLPPADLLGVYARPTASGVTLYCLPQNKNVVSVKGGCLEGLDWKTAVHIWTNNAMVPIPEGAETHPEEADYTDYGDTQEALDQPTDLRGNGGCAATARLANQAKCDYSG
;
A
#
# COMPACT_ATOMS: atom_id res chain seq x y z
N MET A 1 4.66 1.61 15.03
CA MET A 1 4.82 0.13 14.95
C MET A 1 6.17 -0.18 14.33
N ASP A 2 6.81 -1.27 14.71
CA ASP A 2 8.07 -1.69 14.09
C ASP A 2 7.79 -2.47 12.80
N ALA A 3 8.54 -2.13 11.74
CA ALA A 3 8.44 -2.72 10.42
C ALA A 3 9.80 -3.26 9.99
N ARG A 4 9.83 -4.45 9.38
CA ARG A 4 11.01 -4.95 8.68
C ARG A 4 10.66 -5.78 7.45
N CYS A 5 11.56 -5.81 6.47
CA CYS A 5 11.49 -6.80 5.42
C CYS A 5 12.01 -8.17 5.91
N GLN A 6 11.69 -9.24 5.18
CA GLN A 6 12.10 -10.60 5.51
C GLN A 6 13.62 -10.75 5.68
N CYS A 7 14.41 -10.11 4.81
CA CYS A 7 15.87 -10.17 4.87
C CYS A 7 16.48 -9.23 5.93
N GLY A 8 15.67 -8.36 6.57
CA GLY A 8 16.11 -7.41 7.58
C GLY A 8 16.88 -6.18 7.07
N ALA A 9 17.19 -6.09 5.77
CA ALA A 9 17.91 -4.96 5.19
C ALA A 9 17.16 -3.62 5.32
N VAL A 10 15.82 -3.69 5.36
CA VAL A 10 14.94 -2.55 5.61
C VAL A 10 14.28 -2.75 6.96
N ALA A 11 14.48 -1.81 7.88
CA ALA A 11 13.79 -1.74 9.15
C ALA A 11 13.48 -0.27 9.49
N PHE A 12 12.27 0.00 9.99
CA PHE A 12 11.84 1.34 10.37
C PHE A 12 10.69 1.31 11.36
N LYS A 13 10.38 2.46 11.94
CA LYS A 13 9.24 2.65 12.84
C LYS A 13 8.19 3.52 12.18
N THR A 14 6.95 3.05 12.15
CA THR A 14 5.81 3.83 11.66
C THR A 14 5.45 4.94 12.67
N PRO A 15 4.83 6.06 12.22
CA PRO A 15 4.57 7.23 13.06
C PRO A 15 3.52 6.99 14.15
N LEU A 16 2.68 5.96 13.99
CA LEU A 16 1.61 5.62 14.92
C LEU A 16 1.78 4.18 15.44
N GLU A 17 1.22 3.89 16.61
CA GLU A 17 1.17 2.53 17.17
C GLU A 17 0.13 1.64 16.50
N LYS A 18 -0.83 2.24 15.78
CA LYS A 18 -1.87 1.53 15.00
C LYS A 18 -2.05 2.24 13.66
N PRO A 19 -2.34 1.51 12.57
CA PRO A 19 -2.65 2.14 11.30
C PRO A 19 -4.02 2.86 11.36
N LEU A 20 -4.21 3.83 10.46
CA LEU A 20 -5.50 4.51 10.25
C LEU A 20 -6.56 3.53 9.71
N ARG A 21 -6.12 2.61 8.84
CA ARG A 21 -6.91 1.54 8.24
C ARG A 21 -6.05 0.33 7.95
N LEU A 22 -6.64 -0.85 8.04
CA LEU A 22 -6.04 -2.13 7.68
C LEU A 22 -6.93 -2.80 6.64
N TYR A 23 -6.35 -3.24 5.54
CA TYR A 23 -7.06 -3.87 4.43
C TYR A 23 -6.51 -5.25 4.11
N ILE A 24 -7.41 -6.16 3.77
CA ILE A 24 -7.13 -7.44 3.11
C ILE A 24 -7.80 -7.39 1.73
N CYS A 25 -7.00 -7.29 0.68
CA CYS A 25 -7.47 -7.20 -0.70
C CYS A 25 -7.36 -8.55 -1.41
N HIS A 26 -8.49 -9.01 -1.96
CA HIS A 26 -8.60 -10.31 -2.63
C HIS A 26 -8.50 -10.22 -4.16
N CYS A 27 -8.20 -9.03 -4.71
CA CYS A 27 -8.11 -8.85 -6.16
C CYS A 27 -6.91 -9.62 -6.75
N GLU A 28 -7.02 -9.99 -8.03
CA GLU A 28 -5.97 -10.74 -8.74
C GLU A 28 -4.60 -10.06 -8.72
N GLU A 29 -4.56 -8.73 -8.75
CA GLU A 29 -3.30 -8.00 -8.70
C GLU A 29 -2.62 -8.13 -7.33
N CYS A 30 -3.37 -7.99 -6.24
CA CYS A 30 -2.82 -8.13 -4.91
C CYS A 30 -2.34 -9.55 -4.63
N LYS A 31 -3.03 -10.56 -5.18
CA LYS A 31 -2.59 -11.96 -5.15
C LYS A 31 -1.28 -12.15 -5.92
N ARG A 32 -1.19 -11.67 -7.16
CA ARG A 32 0.03 -11.75 -7.99
C ARG A 32 1.22 -11.02 -7.36
N GLN A 33 1.00 -9.82 -6.82
CA GLN A 33 2.06 -9.02 -6.20
C GLN A 33 2.66 -9.69 -4.96
N THR A 34 1.85 -10.44 -4.22
CA THR A 34 2.28 -11.05 -2.95
C THR A 34 2.57 -12.54 -3.05
N GLY A 35 2.19 -13.20 -4.15
CA GLY A 35 2.25 -14.65 -4.28
C GLY A 35 1.29 -15.38 -3.32
N SER A 36 0.36 -14.68 -2.67
CA SER A 36 -0.53 -15.21 -1.62
C SER A 36 -2.01 -15.16 -2.02
N ALA A 37 -2.87 -15.75 -1.19
CA ALA A 37 -4.33 -15.75 -1.37
C ALA A 37 -4.96 -14.34 -1.35
N PHE A 38 -4.25 -13.35 -0.79
CA PHE A 38 -4.67 -11.96 -0.69
C PHE A 38 -3.45 -11.05 -0.43
N GLY A 39 -3.59 -9.76 -0.71
CA GLY A 39 -2.62 -8.74 -0.31
C GLY A 39 -3.06 -7.97 0.93
N THR A 40 -2.11 -7.59 1.77
CA THR A 40 -2.39 -6.83 3.01
C THR A 40 -1.76 -5.45 2.98
N SER A 41 -2.50 -4.44 3.45
CA SER A 41 -2.08 -3.04 3.45
C SER A 41 -2.50 -2.36 4.75
N ALA A 42 -1.54 -1.75 5.44
CA ALA A 42 -1.74 -0.91 6.62
C ALA A 42 -1.45 0.55 6.26
N ILE A 43 -2.43 1.42 6.46
CA ILE A 43 -2.37 2.83 6.07
C ILE A 43 -1.88 3.68 7.24
N PHE A 44 -0.84 4.49 7.00
CA PHE A 44 -0.32 5.44 7.98
C PHE A 44 -0.30 6.85 7.36
N PRO A 45 -0.35 7.93 8.18
CA PRO A 45 -0.05 9.28 7.71
C PRO A 45 1.32 9.31 7.05
N LYS A 46 1.53 10.22 6.08
CA LYS A 46 2.82 10.36 5.41
C LYS A 46 3.96 10.51 6.42
N PHE A 47 4.99 9.70 6.25
CA PHE A 47 6.19 9.72 7.09
C PHE A 47 7.43 9.48 6.24
N GLN A 48 8.59 9.80 6.80
CA GLN A 48 9.86 9.58 6.12
C GLN A 48 10.16 8.08 6.04
N LEU A 49 10.30 7.58 4.81
CA LEU A 49 10.71 6.21 4.55
C LEU A 49 12.23 6.05 4.65
N PRO A 50 12.73 4.82 4.83
CA PRO A 50 14.14 4.49 4.71
C PRO A 50 14.77 4.96 3.39
N PRO A 51 16.11 5.02 3.31
CA PRO A 51 16.83 5.40 2.10
C PRO A 51 16.35 4.65 0.85
N ALA A 52 16.20 5.39 -0.26
CA ALA A 52 15.59 4.89 -1.50
C ALA A 52 16.41 3.81 -2.22
N ASP A 53 17.72 3.73 -1.96
CA ASP A 53 18.60 2.68 -2.46
C ASP A 53 18.27 1.29 -1.89
N LEU A 54 17.56 1.24 -0.75
CA LEU A 54 17.03 0.02 -0.15
C LEU A 54 15.58 -0.29 -0.55
N LEU A 55 14.92 0.62 -1.28
CA LEU A 55 13.50 0.52 -1.63
C LEU A 55 13.29 0.41 -3.14
N GLY A 56 12.70 -0.71 -3.57
CA GLY A 56 12.22 -0.85 -4.95
C GLY A 56 10.93 -0.07 -5.17
N VAL A 57 10.87 0.73 -6.25
CA VAL A 57 9.62 1.32 -6.74
C VAL A 57 9.09 0.46 -7.88
N TYR A 58 7.94 -0.15 -7.65
CA TYR A 58 7.23 -0.92 -8.68
C TYR A 58 6.08 -0.09 -9.23
N ALA A 59 5.96 -0.07 -10.55
CA ALA A 59 4.89 0.60 -11.26
C ALA A 59 4.32 -0.32 -12.33
N ARG A 60 3.01 -0.27 -12.54
CA ARG A 60 2.33 -1.01 -13.60
C ARG A 60 1.38 -0.11 -14.38
N PRO A 61 1.18 -0.36 -15.68
CA PRO A 61 0.09 0.26 -16.43
C PRO A 61 -1.26 -0.28 -15.93
N THR A 62 -2.28 0.57 -15.94
CA THR A 62 -3.68 0.17 -15.68
C THR A 62 -4.47 0.16 -16.99
N ALA A 63 -5.63 -0.51 -16.98
CA ALA A 63 -6.52 -0.57 -18.14
C ALA A 63 -7.03 0.81 -18.59
N SER A 64 -7.07 1.79 -17.67
CA SER A 64 -7.45 3.18 -17.97
C SER A 64 -6.31 4.03 -18.55
N GLY A 65 -5.12 3.44 -18.78
CA GLY A 65 -3.96 4.13 -19.33
C GLY A 65 -3.12 4.90 -18.29
N VAL A 66 -3.53 4.93 -17.03
CA VAL A 66 -2.77 5.54 -15.93
C VAL A 66 -1.73 4.54 -15.40
N THR A 67 -0.53 5.00 -15.05
CA THR A 67 0.45 4.15 -14.34
C THR A 67 0.16 4.18 -12.84
N LEU A 68 -0.06 3.01 -12.26
CA LEU A 68 -0.19 2.82 -10.82
C LEU A 68 1.20 2.58 -10.21
N TYR A 69 1.62 3.44 -9.29
CA TYR A 69 2.85 3.29 -8.52
C TYR A 69 2.54 2.65 -7.16
N CYS A 70 3.34 1.65 -6.76
CA CYS A 70 3.22 1.01 -5.45
C CYS A 70 3.66 1.93 -4.28
N LEU A 71 4.44 2.97 -4.59
CA LEU A 71 4.79 4.07 -3.69
C LEU A 71 4.30 5.38 -4.32
N PRO A 72 3.01 5.73 -4.18
CA PRO A 72 2.49 6.97 -4.75
C PRO A 72 3.07 8.18 -4.00
N GLN A 73 3.85 9.02 -4.69
CA GLN A 73 4.54 10.16 -4.05
C GLN A 73 3.61 11.34 -3.72
N ASN A 74 2.43 11.39 -4.33
CA ASN A 74 1.48 12.50 -4.24
C ASN A 74 0.32 12.25 -3.25
N LYS A 75 0.44 11.27 -2.35
CA LYS A 75 -0.56 11.01 -1.30
C LYS A 75 -0.05 11.49 0.06
N ASN A 76 -0.98 11.86 0.93
CA ASN A 76 -0.68 12.24 2.31
C ASN A 76 -0.71 11.05 3.26
N VAL A 77 -0.78 9.84 2.71
CA VAL A 77 -0.63 8.58 3.41
C VAL A 77 0.38 7.67 2.73
N VAL A 78 0.93 6.75 3.53
CA VAL A 78 1.80 5.67 3.08
C VAL A 78 1.11 4.35 3.38
N SER A 79 1.04 3.48 2.37
CA SER A 79 0.60 2.09 2.53
C SER A 79 1.82 1.21 2.80
N VAL A 80 1.85 0.56 3.95
CA VAL A 80 2.87 -0.42 4.33
C VAL A 80 2.28 -1.81 4.20
N LYS A 81 3.01 -2.74 3.59
CA LYS A 81 2.58 -4.14 3.52
C LYS A 81 2.44 -4.72 4.92
N GLY A 82 1.26 -5.26 5.23
CA GLY A 82 0.93 -5.69 6.59
C GLY A 82 1.85 -6.80 7.11
N GLY A 83 2.34 -7.68 6.23
CA GLY A 83 3.29 -8.74 6.59
C GLY A 83 4.65 -8.24 7.07
N CYS A 84 5.00 -6.97 6.85
CA CYS A 84 6.23 -6.37 7.34
C CYS A 84 6.10 -5.82 8.77
N LEU A 85 4.87 -5.74 9.32
CA LEU A 85 4.57 -5.08 10.59
C LEU A 85 4.29 -6.11 11.69
N GLU A 86 4.78 -5.82 12.89
CA GLU A 86 4.47 -6.63 14.08
C GLU A 86 3.26 -6.06 14.83
N GLY A 87 2.44 -6.95 15.43
CA GLY A 87 1.37 -6.55 16.35
C GLY A 87 0.12 -5.95 15.71
N LEU A 88 -0.12 -6.19 14.42
CA LEU A 88 -1.39 -5.81 13.77
C LEU A 88 -2.57 -6.60 14.35
N ASP A 89 -3.67 -5.90 14.65
CA ASP A 89 -4.94 -6.53 14.99
C ASP A 89 -5.73 -6.81 13.71
N TRP A 90 -5.57 -8.02 13.16
CA TRP A 90 -6.23 -8.43 11.92
C TRP A 90 -7.76 -8.50 12.01
N LYS A 91 -8.34 -8.45 13.21
CA LYS A 91 -9.80 -8.43 13.40
C LYS A 91 -10.43 -7.12 12.91
N THR A 92 -9.66 -6.04 12.83
CA THR A 92 -10.13 -4.74 12.33
C THR A 92 -9.91 -4.57 10.84
N ALA A 93 -9.48 -5.62 10.13
CA ALA A 93 -9.19 -5.53 8.71
C ALA A 93 -10.49 -5.48 7.89
N VAL A 94 -10.55 -4.53 6.96
CA VAL A 94 -11.61 -4.46 5.97
C VAL A 94 -11.23 -5.34 4.77
N HIS A 95 -12.11 -6.26 4.40
CA HIS A 95 -11.91 -7.17 3.28
C HIS A 95 -12.49 -6.54 2.02
N ILE A 96 -11.68 -6.34 0.98
CA ILE A 96 -12.11 -5.73 -0.28
C ILE A 96 -11.88 -6.67 -1.46
N TRP A 97 -12.70 -6.54 -2.50
CA TRP A 97 -12.74 -7.45 -3.66
C TRP A 97 -13.12 -8.88 -3.31
N THR A 98 -14.04 -9.05 -2.34
CA THR A 98 -14.32 -10.35 -1.72
C THR A 98 -14.95 -11.38 -2.66
N ASN A 99 -15.47 -10.99 -3.82
CA ASN A 99 -15.89 -11.92 -4.88
C ASN A 99 -14.74 -12.81 -5.38
N ASN A 100 -13.47 -12.36 -5.23
CA ASN A 100 -12.28 -13.07 -5.66
C ASN A 100 -11.52 -13.76 -4.52
N ALA A 101 -12.14 -13.84 -3.33
CA ALA A 101 -11.53 -14.43 -2.15
C ALA A 101 -11.22 -15.92 -2.37
N MET A 102 -9.96 -16.31 -2.12
CA MET A 102 -9.51 -17.71 -2.21
C MET A 102 -9.60 -18.45 -0.87
N VAL A 103 -9.85 -17.73 0.22
CA VAL A 103 -9.99 -18.26 1.57
C VAL A 103 -11.27 -17.71 2.21
N PRO A 104 -11.86 -18.42 3.19
CA PRO A 104 -13.01 -17.93 3.92
C PRO A 104 -12.73 -16.57 4.58
N ILE A 105 -13.70 -15.68 4.52
CA ILE A 105 -13.66 -14.40 5.21
C ILE A 105 -14.28 -14.59 6.60
N PRO A 106 -13.66 -14.07 7.67
CA PRO A 106 -14.21 -14.18 9.01
C PRO A 106 -15.63 -13.62 9.11
N GLU A 107 -16.50 -14.32 9.85
CA GLU A 107 -17.84 -13.84 10.13
C GLU A 107 -17.79 -12.51 10.90
N GLY A 108 -18.63 -11.54 10.49
CA GLY A 108 -18.67 -10.21 11.09
C GLY A 108 -17.55 -9.26 10.64
N ALA A 109 -16.64 -9.67 9.75
CA ALA A 109 -15.70 -8.75 9.12
C ALA A 109 -16.43 -7.77 8.19
N GLU A 110 -15.91 -6.54 8.08
CA GLU A 110 -16.37 -5.59 7.07
C GLU A 110 -15.91 -6.07 5.68
N THR A 111 -16.83 -6.16 4.72
CA THR A 111 -16.56 -6.72 3.39
C THR A 111 -17.11 -5.86 2.26
N HIS A 112 -16.35 -5.75 1.17
CA HIS A 112 -16.78 -5.11 -0.09
C HIS A 112 -16.51 -6.07 -1.28
N PRO A 113 -17.56 -6.52 -2.01
CA PRO A 113 -17.45 -7.58 -3.02
C PRO A 113 -16.69 -7.19 -4.29
N GLU A 114 -16.81 -5.93 -4.69
CA GLU A 114 -16.14 -5.33 -5.85
C GLU A 114 -15.62 -3.94 -5.49
N GLU A 115 -15.19 -3.18 -6.49
CA GLU A 115 -14.82 -1.78 -6.30
C GLU A 115 -16.01 -1.05 -5.69
N ALA A 116 -15.97 -0.76 -4.38
CA ALA A 116 -16.93 0.16 -3.79
C ALA A 116 -16.81 1.46 -4.59
N ASP A 117 -17.95 2.04 -5.01
CA ASP A 117 -17.97 3.37 -5.59
C ASP A 117 -17.06 4.24 -4.73
N TYR A 118 -15.92 4.67 -5.29
CA TYR A 118 -14.91 5.44 -4.58
C TYR A 118 -15.47 6.83 -4.32
N THR A 119 -16.39 6.93 -3.38
CA THR A 119 -16.67 8.15 -2.65
C THR A 119 -16.12 7.93 -1.26
N ASP A 120 -15.06 8.66 -1.01
CA ASP A 120 -14.63 9.03 0.32
C ASP A 120 -13.93 7.90 1.10
N TYR A 121 -12.60 7.98 1.09
CA TYR A 121 -11.86 7.49 2.24
C TYR A 121 -12.38 8.34 3.43
N GLY A 122 -13.35 7.82 4.18
CA GLY A 122 -14.27 8.63 4.99
C GLY A 122 -13.64 9.81 5.72
N ASP A 123 -14.29 10.98 5.69
CA ASP A 123 -14.12 12.27 6.42
C ASP A 123 -12.72 12.61 6.97
N THR A 124 -12.14 11.70 7.76
CA THR A 124 -10.78 11.75 8.28
C THR A 124 -9.68 11.72 7.21
N GLN A 125 -9.88 11.06 6.07
CA GLN A 125 -8.83 10.95 5.05
C GLN A 125 -8.95 12.05 3.98
N GLU A 126 -10.13 12.58 3.68
CA GLU A 126 -10.25 13.85 2.94
C GLU A 126 -9.51 14.98 3.66
N ALA A 127 -9.61 15.06 4.99
CA ALA A 127 -8.82 15.99 5.80
C ALA A 127 -7.30 15.73 5.72
N LEU A 128 -6.88 14.48 5.53
CA LEU A 128 -5.47 14.12 5.35
C LEU A 128 -4.99 14.36 3.93
N ASP A 129 -5.81 14.14 2.90
CA ASP A 129 -5.48 14.27 1.47
C ASP A 129 -5.67 15.71 0.93
N GLN A 130 -6.13 16.65 1.75
CA GLN A 130 -6.13 18.06 1.35
C GLN A 130 -4.68 18.54 1.14
N PRO A 131 -4.36 19.13 -0.03
CA PRO A 131 -3.07 19.78 -0.23
C PRO A 131 -3.03 21.01 0.69
N THR A 132 -2.28 20.94 1.79
CA THR A 132 -1.90 22.16 2.50
C THR A 132 -1.05 22.98 1.55
N ASP A 133 -1.62 24.08 1.06
CA ASP A 133 -1.02 25.04 0.13
C ASP A 133 0.50 25.22 0.34
N LEU A 134 1.28 24.81 -0.66
CA LEU A 134 2.61 25.38 -0.89
C LEU A 134 2.74 25.76 -2.37
N ARG A 135 2.23 26.96 -2.67
CA ARG A 135 2.77 27.80 -3.73
C ARG A 135 4.27 27.98 -3.50
N GLY A 136 5.09 27.68 -4.50
CA GLY A 136 6.40 28.32 -4.62
C GLY A 136 7.57 27.39 -4.96
N ASN A 137 7.90 27.38 -6.25
CA ASN A 137 9.24 27.53 -6.82
C ASN A 137 10.29 26.42 -6.63
N GLY A 138 10.81 25.95 -7.78
CA GLY A 138 12.13 25.33 -7.85
C GLY A 138 12.14 24.05 -8.68
N GLY A 139 12.33 24.20 -9.99
CA GLY A 139 12.58 23.05 -10.86
C GLY A 139 13.92 22.37 -10.56
N CYS A 140 14.02 21.08 -10.85
CA CYS A 140 15.21 20.49 -11.45
C CYS A 140 14.84 19.16 -12.13
N ALA A 141 15.25 19.04 -13.38
CA ALA A 141 15.12 17.84 -14.19
C ALA A 141 16.14 16.77 -13.73
N ALA A 142 15.71 15.51 -13.67
CA ALA A 142 16.60 14.38 -13.91
C ALA A 142 15.79 13.15 -14.31
N THR A 143 15.79 12.89 -15.62
CA THR A 143 15.46 11.60 -16.20
C THR A 143 16.41 10.54 -15.68
N ALA A 144 15.90 9.57 -14.92
CA ALA A 144 16.60 8.31 -14.67
C ALA A 144 15.72 7.15 -15.13
N ARG A 145 15.99 6.67 -16.35
CA ARG A 145 15.54 5.36 -16.81
C ARG A 145 16.27 4.31 -15.98
N LEU A 146 15.65 3.81 -14.92
CA LEU A 146 16.14 2.61 -14.24
C LEU A 146 15.69 1.39 -15.04
N ALA A 147 16.67 0.60 -15.49
CA ALA A 147 16.47 -0.59 -16.27
C ALA A 147 15.69 -1.64 -15.47
N ASN A 148 14.47 -1.93 -15.91
CA ASN A 148 13.68 -3.07 -15.45
C ASN A 148 14.39 -4.38 -15.82
N GLN A 149 15.08 -5.00 -14.87
CA GLN A 149 15.31 -6.44 -14.90
C GLN A 149 14.44 -7.07 -13.80
N ALA A 150 13.17 -7.24 -14.12
CA ALA A 150 12.26 -8.05 -13.33
C ALA A 150 12.72 -9.51 -13.39
N LYS A 151 13.57 -9.91 -12.43
CA LYS A 151 13.76 -11.32 -12.11
C LYS A 151 12.59 -11.71 -11.22
N CYS A 152 11.57 -12.33 -11.81
CA CYS A 152 10.50 -12.96 -11.05
C CYS A 152 11.08 -14.18 -10.35
N ASP A 153 11.31 -14.09 -9.05
CA ASP A 153 11.55 -15.26 -8.21
C ASP A 153 10.18 -15.83 -7.82
N TYR A 154 9.90 -17.07 -8.23
CA TYR A 154 8.65 -17.79 -7.96
C TYR A 154 8.78 -18.69 -6.71
N SER A 155 9.84 -18.53 -5.93
CA SER A 155 9.96 -19.20 -4.63
C SER A 155 9.16 -18.43 -3.57
N GLY A 156 8.05 -19.03 -3.15
CA GLY A 156 7.28 -18.58 -1.98
C GLY A 156 7.97 -18.89 -0.67
#